data_AF-A0A2M6K961-F1
#
_entry.id   AF-A0A2M6K961-F1
#
_cell.length_a   1.000
_cell.length_b   1.000
_cell.length_c   1.000
_cell.angle_alpha   90.00
_cell.angle_beta   90.00
_cell.angle_gamma   90.00
#
_symmetry.space_group_name_H-M   'P 1'
#
loop_
_entity.id
_entity.type
_entity.pdbx_description
1 polymer ?
#
loop_
_entity_poly.entity_id
_entity_poly.type
_entity_poly.pdbx_seq_one_letter_code
_entity_poly.pdbx_strand_id
1 'polypeptide(L)'
;MPKEPTNKEILEAINAFSGDTDKRFDGIDGRLDGIDGRLDGIDGRLTKVETTMVTKDYLDDKLADLRGDLVVLMRKEDMKVKKLVDILKSRKLLTDKDVKQIMSMEPFPQLML
;
A
#
# COMPACT_ATOMS: atom_id res chain seq x y z
N MET A 1 66.75 -38.53 -13.23
CA MET A 1 66.52 -37.37 -12.33
C MET A 1 65.59 -36.42 -13.06
N PRO A 2 64.50 -35.92 -12.44
CA PRO A 2 63.72 -34.85 -13.05
C PRO A 2 64.64 -33.65 -13.30
N LYS A 3 64.57 -33.05 -14.49
CA LYS A 3 65.33 -31.84 -14.79
C LYS A 3 64.76 -30.68 -13.97
N GLU A 4 65.63 -29.86 -13.41
CA GLU A 4 65.21 -28.60 -12.79
C GLU A 4 64.57 -27.71 -13.86
N PRO A 5 63.44 -27.04 -13.53
CA PRO A 5 62.82 -26.10 -14.43
C PRO A 5 63.79 -24.94 -14.71
N THR A 6 63.89 -24.60 -15.99
CA THR A 6 64.70 -23.48 -16.47
C THR A 6 64.02 -22.15 -16.15
N ASN A 7 64.81 -21.08 -16.09
CA ASN A 7 64.27 -19.71 -15.91
C ASN A 7 63.22 -19.34 -16.96
N LYS A 8 63.32 -19.90 -18.18
CA LYS A 8 62.35 -19.69 -19.25
C LYS A 8 60.99 -20.30 -18.93
N GLU A 9 60.97 -21.54 -18.43
CA GLU A 9 59.73 -22.23 -18.03
C GLU A 9 59.05 -21.53 -16.85
N ILE A 10 59.84 -20.99 -15.91
CA ILE A 10 59.32 -20.17 -14.80
C ILE A 10 58.66 -18.88 -15.32
N LEU A 11 59.30 -18.17 -16.26
CA LEU A 11 58.75 -16.95 -16.86
C LEU A 11 57.48 -17.22 -17.66
N GLU A 12 57.42 -18.32 -18.41
CA GLU A 12 56.21 -18.74 -19.13
C GLU A 12 55.06 -19.03 -18.17
N ALA A 13 55.31 -19.72 -17.06
CA ALA A 13 54.32 -19.98 -16.03
C ALA A 13 53.82 -18.69 -15.36
N ILE A 14 54.70 -17.74 -15.08
CA ILE A 14 54.33 -16.43 -14.52
C ILE A 14 53.45 -15.64 -15.49
N ASN A 15 53.82 -15.60 -16.76
CA ASN A 15 53.02 -14.90 -17.79
C ASN A 15 51.64 -15.53 -17.96
N ALA A 16 51.56 -16.87 -17.94
CA ALA A 16 50.29 -17.58 -18.01
C ALA A 16 49.40 -17.29 -16.80
N PHE A 17 49.98 -17.30 -15.60
CA PHE A 17 49.27 -16.97 -14.36
C PHE A 17 48.78 -15.51 -14.35
N SER A 18 49.62 -14.57 -14.80
CA SER A 18 49.23 -13.16 -14.93
C SER A 18 48.05 -13.02 -15.88
N GLY A 19 48.10 -13.64 -17.06
CA GLY A 19 47.01 -13.56 -18.04
C GLY A 19 45.71 -14.25 -17.58
N ASP A 20 45.77 -15.32 -16.79
CA ASP A 20 44.58 -15.92 -16.17
C ASP A 20 44.00 -14.99 -15.09
N THR A 21 44.87 -14.38 -14.29
CA THR A 21 44.50 -13.42 -13.26
C THR A 21 43.81 -12.20 -13.85
N ASP A 22 44.34 -11.63 -14.93
CA ASP A 22 43.74 -10.49 -15.64
C ASP A 22 42.33 -10.82 -16.14
N LYS A 23 42.14 -11.99 -16.78
CA LYS A 23 40.81 -12.44 -17.23
C LYS A 23 39.80 -12.59 -16.09
N ARG A 24 40.25 -13.05 -14.92
CA ARG A 24 39.40 -13.15 -13.74
C ARG A 24 39.01 -11.78 -13.20
N PHE A 25 39.92 -10.80 -13.25
CA PHE A 25 39.61 -9.42 -12.88
C PHE A 25 38.62 -8.77 -13.86
N ASP A 26 38.81 -8.93 -15.18
CA ASP A 26 37.84 -8.47 -16.17
C ASP A 26 36.44 -9.07 -15.94
N GLY A 27 36.40 -10.36 -15.58
CA GLY A 27 35.16 -11.05 -15.24
C GLY A 27 34.52 -10.57 -13.92
N ILE A 28 35.32 -10.06 -12.98
CA ILE A 28 34.82 -9.43 -11.75
C ILE A 28 34.26 -8.04 -12.09
N ASP A 29 34.96 -7.23 -12.86
CA ASP A 29 34.52 -5.89 -13.26
C ASP A 29 33.16 -5.95 -13.99
N GLY A 30 33.00 -6.85 -14.96
CA GLY A 30 31.71 -7.02 -15.63
C GLY A 30 30.57 -7.50 -14.70
N ARG A 31 30.89 -8.23 -13.62
CA ARG A 31 29.90 -8.60 -12.60
C ARG A 31 29.54 -7.41 -11.71
N LEU A 32 30.49 -6.54 -11.40
CA LEU A 32 30.27 -5.32 -10.62
C LEU A 32 29.40 -4.34 -11.41
N ASP A 33 29.69 -4.11 -12.69
CA ASP A 33 28.84 -3.30 -13.59
C ASP A 33 27.40 -3.86 -13.64
N GLY A 34 27.26 -5.19 -13.71
CA GLY A 34 25.95 -5.84 -13.68
C GLY A 34 25.23 -5.74 -12.33
N ILE A 35 25.95 -5.60 -11.22
CA ILE A 35 25.37 -5.33 -9.90
C ILE A 35 24.90 -3.89 -9.81
N ASP A 36 25.70 -2.93 -10.27
CA ASP A 36 25.34 -1.51 -10.26
C ASP A 36 24.04 -1.26 -11.04
N GLY A 37 23.93 -1.80 -12.26
CA GLY A 37 22.69 -1.68 -13.04
C GLY A 37 21.46 -2.33 -12.37
N ARG A 38 21.65 -3.39 -11.56
CA ARG A 38 20.57 -4.00 -10.78
C ARG A 38 20.18 -3.14 -9.59
N LEU A 39 21.13 -2.48 -8.94
CA LEU A 39 20.88 -1.57 -7.83
C LEU A 39 20.12 -0.32 -8.31
N ASP A 40 20.53 0.27 -9.44
CA ASP A 40 19.79 1.37 -10.08
C ASP A 40 18.33 0.97 -10.39
N GLY A 41 18.13 -0.25 -10.91
CA GLY A 41 16.81 -0.79 -11.17
C GLY A 41 15.97 -1.03 -9.90
N ILE A 42 16.62 -1.35 -8.77
CA ILE A 42 15.95 -1.50 -7.47
C ILE A 42 15.56 -0.13 -6.92
N ASP A 43 16.44 0.86 -6.99
CA ASP A 43 16.18 2.23 -6.51
C ASP A 43 15.01 2.87 -7.27
N GLY A 44 14.95 2.68 -8.59
CA GLY A 44 13.81 3.14 -9.39
C GLY A 44 12.49 2.47 -8.98
N ARG A 45 12.52 1.18 -8.63
CA ARG A 45 11.32 0.46 -8.14
C ARG A 45 10.91 0.90 -6.75
N LEU A 46 11.87 1.12 -5.85
CA LEU A 46 11.61 1.61 -4.49
C LEU A 46 11.02 3.01 -4.51
N THR A 47 11.58 3.93 -5.32
CA THR A 47 11.02 5.27 -5.52
C THR A 47 9.56 5.21 -6.01
N LYS A 48 9.25 4.29 -6.93
CA LYS A 48 7.87 4.09 -7.40
C LYS A 48 6.96 3.57 -6.29
N VAL A 49 7.44 2.67 -5.44
CA VAL A 49 6.66 2.17 -4.29
C VAL A 49 6.41 3.30 -3.30
N GLU A 50 7.42 4.07 -2.92
CA GLU A 50 7.29 5.20 -1.99
C GLU A 50 6.31 6.27 -2.47
N THR A 51 6.29 6.56 -3.78
CA THR A 51 5.40 7.57 -4.36
C THR A 51 3.96 7.10 -4.56
N THR A 52 3.71 5.79 -4.63
CA THR A 52 2.38 5.23 -4.92
C THR A 52 1.73 4.55 -3.72
N MET A 53 2.51 4.20 -2.69
CA MET A 53 2.01 3.56 -1.49
C MET A 53 1.23 4.57 -0.65
N VAL A 54 -0.01 4.21 -0.33
CA VAL A 54 -0.79 4.90 0.71
C VAL A 54 -0.51 4.25 2.05
N THR A 55 -0.34 5.07 3.10
CA THR A 55 -0.17 4.55 4.46
C THR A 55 -1.52 4.12 5.02
N LYS A 56 -1.49 3.14 5.94
CA LYS A 56 -2.69 2.75 6.69
C LYS A 56 -3.31 3.95 7.41
N ASP A 57 -2.47 4.78 8.03
CA ASP A 57 -2.91 5.97 8.75
C ASP A 57 -3.69 6.93 7.85
N TYR A 58 -3.22 7.17 6.61
CA TYR A 58 -3.96 7.99 5.63
C TYR A 58 -5.34 7.41 5.30
N LEU A 59 -5.44 6.09 5.16
CA LEU A 59 -6.72 5.42 4.91
C LEU A 59 -7.63 5.48 6.13
N ASP A 60 -7.10 5.24 7.32
CA ASP A 60 -7.85 5.29 8.58
C ASP A 60 -8.43 6.69 8.80
N ASP A 61 -7.66 7.76 8.52
CA ASP A 61 -8.12 9.15 8.56
C ASP A 61 -9.25 9.41 7.55
N LYS A 62 -9.08 8.99 6.28
CA LYS A 62 -10.11 9.17 5.24
C LYS A 62 -11.38 8.39 5.53
N LEU A 63 -11.26 7.21 6.15
CA LEU A 63 -12.40 6.42 6.59
C LEU A 63 -13.11 7.04 7.78
N ALA A 64 -12.38 7.67 8.70
CA ALA A 64 -12.96 8.42 9.81
C ALA A 64 -13.77 9.62 9.31
N ASP A 65 -13.22 10.39 8.37
CA ASP A 65 -13.91 11.51 7.70
C ASP A 65 -15.20 11.03 7.02
N LEU A 66 -15.10 10.00 6.17
CA LEU A 66 -16.24 9.44 5.44
C LEU A 66 -17.32 8.91 6.39
N ARG A 67 -16.93 8.22 7.46
CA ARG A 67 -17.86 7.73 8.48
C ARG A 67 -18.57 8.92 9.16
N GLY A 68 -17.86 10.00 9.46
CA GLY A 68 -18.43 11.23 10.00
C GLY A 68 -19.48 11.83 9.07
N ASP A 69 -19.15 11.99 7.80
CA ASP A 69 -20.06 12.51 6.77
C ASP A 69 -21.34 11.66 6.63
N LEU A 70 -21.19 10.34 6.62
CA LEU A 70 -22.32 9.41 6.58
C LEU A 70 -23.24 9.58 7.80
N VAL A 71 -22.69 9.70 9.01
CA VAL A 71 -23.49 9.95 10.22
C VAL A 71 -24.27 11.26 10.11
N VAL A 72 -23.65 12.33 9.57
CA VAL A 72 -24.32 13.62 9.37
C VAL A 72 -25.45 13.50 8.35
N LEU A 73 -25.24 12.80 7.24
CA LEU A 73 -26.27 12.57 6.23
C LEU A 73 -27.44 11.75 6.79
N MET A 74 -27.17 10.65 7.49
CA MET A 74 -28.20 9.82 8.11
C MET A 74 -29.04 10.61 9.12
N ARG A 75 -28.43 11.49 9.92
CA ARG A 75 -29.16 12.40 10.82
C ARG A 75 -30.05 13.38 10.07
N LYS A 76 -29.58 13.92 8.93
CA LYS A 76 -30.40 14.81 8.08
C LYS A 76 -31.59 14.08 7.47
N GLU A 77 -31.41 12.84 7.04
CA GLU A 77 -32.50 12.00 6.53
C GLU A 77 -33.51 11.68 7.62
N ASP A 78 -33.05 11.31 8.81
CA ASP A 78 -33.90 11.06 9.98
C ASP A 78 -34.74 12.30 10.36
N MET A 79 -34.16 13.51 10.30
CA MET A 79 -34.91 14.76 10.47
C MET A 79 -36.00 14.96 9.40
N LYS A 80 -35.73 14.62 8.14
CA LYS A 80 -36.73 14.71 7.07
C LYS A 80 -37.87 13.72 7.29
N VAL A 81 -37.54 12.49 7.69
CA VAL A 81 -38.52 11.43 7.99
C VAL A 81 -39.41 11.85 9.16
N LYS A 82 -38.84 12.38 10.25
CA LYS A 82 -39.63 12.87 11.40
C LYS A 82 -40.62 13.96 10.99
N LYS A 83 -40.16 14.96 10.24
CA LYS A 83 -41.05 16.02 9.72
C LYS A 83 -42.18 15.46 8.87
N LEU A 84 -41.89 14.45 8.03
CA LEU A 84 -42.91 13.79 7.23
C LEU A 84 -43.92 13.05 8.11
N VAL A 85 -43.46 12.31 9.12
CA VAL A 85 -44.33 11.60 10.07
C VAL A 85 -45.22 12.58 10.82
N ASP A 86 -44.69 13.72 11.28
CA ASP A 86 -45.47 14.77 11.94
C ASP A 86 -46.56 15.34 11.03
N ILE A 87 -46.23 15.62 9.76
CA ILE A 87 -47.19 16.10 8.77
C ILE A 87 -48.29 15.05 8.54
N LEU A 88 -47.94 13.78 8.36
CA LEU A 88 -48.92 12.72 8.09
C LEU A 88 -49.82 12.45 9.31
N LYS A 89 -49.27 12.52 10.53
CA LYS A 89 -50.04 12.45 11.78
C LYS A 89 -51.02 13.63 11.89
N SER A 90 -50.56 14.85 11.60
CA SER A 90 -51.41 16.06 11.64
C SER A 90 -52.59 16.00 10.66
N ARG A 91 -52.39 15.32 9.52
CA ARG A 91 -53.42 15.07 8.51
C ARG A 91 -54.31 13.86 8.82
N LYS A 92 -54.12 13.21 9.97
CA LYS A 92 -54.82 11.98 10.40
C LYS A 92 -54.66 10.81 9.42
N LEU A 93 -53.54 10.76 8.69
CA LEU A 93 -53.21 9.67 7.75
C LEU A 93 -52.41 8.53 8.42
N LEU A 94 -51.84 8.77 9.61
CA LEU A 94 -51.14 7.77 10.41
C LEU A 94 -51.79 7.63 11.78
N THR A 95 -51.84 6.41 12.29
CA THR A 95 -52.24 6.12 13.67
C THR A 95 -51.04 6.24 14.63
N ASP A 96 -51.30 6.37 15.93
CA ASP A 96 -50.22 6.37 16.93
C ASP A 96 -49.40 5.07 16.94
N LYS A 97 -50.01 3.96 16.50
CA LYS A 97 -49.31 2.68 16.33
C LYS A 97 -48.31 2.75 15.19
N ASP A 98 -48.70 3.32 14.04
CA ASP A 98 -47.83 3.46 12.86
C ASP A 98 -46.64 4.38 13.18
N VAL A 99 -46.89 5.49 13.87
CA VAL A 99 -45.85 6.41 14.32
C VAL A 99 -44.85 5.71 15.25
N LYS A 100 -45.35 4.97 16.25
CA LYS A 100 -44.49 4.20 17.16
C LYS A 100 -43.62 3.19 16.41
N GLN A 101 -44.20 2.47 15.45
CA GLN A 101 -43.47 1.49 14.66
C GLN A 101 -42.36 2.15 13.85
N ILE A 102 -42.65 3.25 13.13
CA ILE A 102 -41.65 3.98 12.32
C ILE A 102 -40.53 4.56 13.19
N MET A 103 -40.87 5.18 14.32
CA MET A 103 -39.87 5.80 15.21
C MET A 103 -38.97 4.79 15.94
N SER A 104 -39.41 3.52 16.05
CA SER A 104 -38.60 2.44 16.62
C SER A 104 -37.62 1.78 15.65
N MET A 105 -37.63 2.18 14.37
CA MET A 105 -36.76 1.58 13.36
C MET A 105 -35.31 2.09 13.48
N GLU A 106 -34.38 1.21 13.15
CA GLU A 106 -32.98 1.59 12.91
C GLU A 106 -32.88 2.51 11.68
N PRO A 107 -31.87 3.41 11.59
CA PRO A 107 -30.59 3.41 12.32
C PRO A 107 -30.57 4.19 13.64
N PHE A 108 -31.58 5.02 13.93
CA PHE A 108 -31.64 5.81 15.16
C PHE A 108 -33.01 5.68 15.83
N PRO A 109 -33.29 4.55 16.51
CA PRO A 109 -34.56 4.34 17.19
C PRO A 109 -34.76 5.41 18.27
N GLN A 110 -35.87 6.13 18.18
CA GLN A 110 -36.29 7.05 19.24
C GLN A 110 -37.09 6.26 20.27
N LEU A 111 -36.37 5.65 21.22
CA LEU A 111 -36.99 5.07 22.39
C LEU A 111 -37.68 6.20 23.17
N MET A 112 -39.01 6.12 23.30
CA MET A 112 -39.75 7.02 24.19
C MET A 112 -39.25 6.76 25.62
N LEU A 113 -38.59 7.76 26.22
CA LEU A 113 -38.45 7.87 27.67
C LEU A 113 -39.80 8.25 28.30
#